data_AF-A0A6L3ZTA6-F1
#
_entry.id   AF-A0A6L3ZTA6-F1
#
_cell.length_a   1.000
_cell.length_b   1.000
_cell.length_c   1.000
_cell.angle_alpha   90.00
_cell.angle_beta   90.00
_cell.angle_gamma   90.00
#
_symmetry.space_group_name_H-M   'P 1'
#
loop_
_entity.id
_entity.type
_entity.pdbx_description
1 polymer ?
#
loop_
_entity_poly.entity_id
_entity_poly.type
_entity_poly.pdbx_seq_one_letter_code
_entity_poly.pdbx_strand_id
1 'polypeptide(L)'
;MATSKTDAPLNLSPKTAQESISVRRDRRLTSHYRWTGWRLLLMDAGLIVVSFFLSYYLRYTVQLFEPVDEVNSAPFGPYVPYALIFMVWVLIANQGAGLYENRRGRTWTNELFSIGNAATNGAIVIMALSFLLRPLVFSRLMIVQAVILTIALLGFSRLLLRNVIRRLQRRGIGVERVLI
;
A
#
# COMPACT_ATOMS: atom_id res chain seq x y z
N MET A 1 65.05 -15.45 -23.63
CA MET A 1 63.93 -14.57 -24.02
C MET A 1 62.67 -15.43 -24.13
N ALA A 2 61.58 -14.98 -23.51
CA ALA A 2 60.21 -15.54 -23.46
C ALA A 2 59.93 -16.76 -22.55
N THR A 3 58.94 -16.53 -21.68
CA THR A 3 58.42 -17.30 -20.55
C THR A 3 57.35 -18.32 -20.96
N SER A 4 57.43 -19.56 -20.50
CA SER A 4 56.28 -20.49 -20.47
C SER A 4 55.82 -20.65 -19.03
N LYS A 5 54.80 -19.87 -18.67
CA LYS A 5 54.15 -19.89 -17.36
C LYS A 5 53.15 -21.05 -17.37
N THR A 6 53.53 -22.15 -16.73
CA THR A 6 52.64 -23.30 -16.51
C THR A 6 51.63 -22.91 -15.43
N ASP A 7 50.36 -22.82 -15.81
CA ASP A 7 49.27 -22.47 -14.92
C ASP A 7 49.03 -23.61 -13.91
N ALA A 8 49.36 -23.34 -12.64
CA ALA A 8 49.00 -24.20 -11.52
C ALA A 8 47.46 -24.25 -11.37
N PRO A 9 46.86 -25.41 -11.03
CA PRO A 9 45.44 -25.46 -10.76
C PRO A 9 45.12 -24.66 -9.51
N LEU A 10 44.28 -23.63 -9.66
CA LEU A 10 43.67 -22.86 -8.58
C LEU A 10 42.95 -23.83 -7.63
N ASN A 11 43.60 -24.15 -6.50
CA ASN A 11 43.01 -24.89 -5.39
C ASN A 11 42.03 -23.96 -4.66
N LEU A 12 40.81 -23.88 -5.18
CA LEU A 12 39.73 -23.16 -4.53
C LEU A 12 39.29 -23.96 -3.30
N SER A 13 39.66 -23.47 -2.12
CA SER A 13 39.18 -24.00 -0.85
C SER A 13 37.64 -24.04 -0.83
N PRO A 14 37.01 -25.10 -0.30
CA PRO A 14 35.55 -25.26 -0.29
C PRO A 14 34.81 -24.11 0.42
N LYS A 15 35.48 -23.36 1.30
CA LYS A 15 34.92 -22.15 1.95
C LYS A 15 34.66 -21.01 0.96
N THR A 16 35.60 -20.72 0.07
CA THR A 16 35.49 -19.66 -0.96
C THR A 16 34.37 -19.94 -1.97
N ALA A 17 34.16 -21.22 -2.31
CA ALA A 17 33.04 -21.63 -3.16
C ALA A 17 31.69 -21.42 -2.46
N GLN A 18 31.58 -21.76 -1.17
CA GLN A 18 30.34 -21.56 -0.40
C GLN A 18 30.03 -20.09 -0.13
N GLU A 19 31.04 -19.26 0.07
CA GLU A 19 30.89 -17.81 0.24
C GLU A 19 30.42 -17.14 -1.07
N SER A 20 30.89 -17.62 -2.23
CA SER A 20 30.39 -17.17 -3.54
C SER A 20 28.93 -17.57 -3.81
N ILE A 21 28.44 -18.66 -3.18
CA ILE A 21 27.06 -19.14 -3.32
C ILE A 21 26.11 -18.39 -2.37
N SER A 22 26.56 -18.02 -1.17
CA SER A 22 25.73 -17.30 -0.20
C SER A 22 25.59 -15.81 -0.53
N VAL A 23 26.62 -15.19 -1.14
CA VAL A 23 26.60 -13.78 -1.56
C VAL A 23 25.84 -13.57 -2.88
N ARG A 24 25.75 -14.59 -3.75
CA ARG A 24 25.07 -14.50 -5.06
C ARG A 24 23.56 -14.81 -5.04
N ARG A 25 22.92 -14.80 -3.86
CA ARG A 25 21.46 -14.60 -3.76
C ARG A 25 21.07 -13.13 -3.72
N ASP A 26 22.00 -12.27 -4.11
CA ASP A 26 21.72 -10.96 -4.65
C ASP A 26 20.67 -11.05 -5.78
N ARG A 27 19.47 -10.54 -5.48
CA ARG A 27 19.17 -9.17 -5.93
C ARG A 27 19.45 -8.96 -7.42
N ARG A 28 18.54 -9.46 -8.28
CA ARG A 28 18.08 -8.86 -9.55
C ARG A 28 17.34 -9.92 -10.38
N LEU A 29 16.03 -9.96 -10.22
CA LEU A 29 15.16 -10.02 -11.39
C LEU A 29 14.28 -8.77 -11.34
N THR A 30 14.93 -7.66 -11.66
CA THR A 30 14.32 -6.40 -11.98
C THR A 30 13.42 -6.55 -13.20
N SER A 31 12.21 -5.99 -13.06
CA SER A 31 11.58 -5.16 -14.09
C SER A 31 11.11 -5.86 -15.37
N HIS A 32 9.81 -6.19 -15.43
CA HIS A 32 8.99 -5.86 -16.61
C HIS A 32 7.46 -5.70 -16.37
N TYR A 33 6.97 -5.62 -15.12
CA TYR A 33 5.54 -5.44 -14.84
C TYR A 33 5.19 -4.10 -14.15
N ARG A 34 5.89 -3.01 -14.50
CA ARG A 34 5.69 -1.67 -13.88
C ARG A 34 4.43 -0.94 -14.35
N TRP A 35 3.75 -1.41 -15.40
CA TRP A 35 2.63 -0.71 -16.02
C TRP A 35 1.29 -0.83 -15.27
N THR A 36 1.14 -1.82 -14.38
CA THR A 36 -0.11 -1.98 -13.60
C THR A 36 -0.05 -1.27 -12.25
N GLY A 37 1.16 -1.14 -11.67
CA GLY A 37 1.36 -0.60 -10.32
C GLY A 37 0.96 0.87 -10.18
N TRP A 38 1.29 1.72 -11.15
CA TRP A 38 0.96 3.15 -11.08
C TRP A 38 -0.54 3.42 -11.17
N ARG A 39 -1.29 2.63 -11.96
CA ARG A 39 -2.77 2.73 -12.03
C ARG A 39 -3.42 2.37 -10.70
N LEU A 40 -2.94 1.30 -10.06
CA LEU A 40 -3.40 0.91 -8.73
C LEU A 40 -3.05 1.95 -7.68
N LEU A 41 -1.86 2.53 -7.75
CA LEU A 41 -1.43 3.60 -6.85
C LEU A 41 -2.33 4.83 -6.99
N LEU A 42 -2.64 5.25 -8.21
CA LEU A 42 -3.56 6.37 -8.46
C LEU A 42 -4.99 6.07 -7.99
N MET A 43 -5.50 4.85 -8.21
CA MET A 43 -6.80 4.45 -7.67
C MET A 43 -6.80 4.47 -6.14
N ASP A 44 -5.76 3.95 -5.50
CA ASP A 44 -5.67 3.95 -4.04
C ASP A 44 -5.63 5.38 -3.49
N ALA A 45 -4.84 6.26 -4.09
CA ALA A 45 -4.78 7.66 -3.73
C ALA A 45 -6.18 8.31 -3.81
N GLY A 46 -6.88 8.10 -4.92
CA GLY A 46 -8.25 8.58 -5.10
C GLY A 46 -9.22 8.01 -4.06
N LEU A 47 -9.14 6.71 -3.76
CA LEU A 47 -10.00 6.05 -2.77
C LEU A 47 -9.74 6.53 -1.35
N ILE A 48 -8.49 6.86 -0.99
CA ILE A 48 -8.16 7.45 0.31
C ILE A 48 -8.71 8.87 0.41
N VAL A 49 -8.64 9.66 -0.66
CA VAL A 49 -9.26 10.99 -0.65
C VAL A 49 -10.79 10.87 -0.51
N VAL A 50 -11.40 9.96 -1.28
CA VAL A 50 -12.85 9.68 -1.20
C VAL A 50 -13.25 9.19 0.19
N SER A 51 -12.44 8.38 0.87
CA SER A 51 -12.74 7.91 2.23
C SER A 51 -12.77 9.06 3.23
N PHE A 52 -11.89 10.05 3.10
CA PHE A 52 -11.90 11.26 3.92
C PHE A 52 -13.12 12.14 3.64
N PHE A 53 -13.47 12.34 2.37
CA PHE A 53 -14.69 13.06 2.00
C PHE A 53 -15.94 12.36 2.51
N LEU A 54 -16.01 11.03 2.37
CA LEU A 54 -17.15 10.25 2.85
C LEU A 54 -17.22 10.23 4.37
N SER A 55 -16.09 10.19 5.06
CA SER A 55 -16.03 10.33 6.52
C SER A 55 -16.58 11.70 6.97
N TYR A 56 -16.16 12.78 6.30
CA TYR A 56 -16.71 14.12 6.52
C TYR A 56 -18.23 14.13 6.29
N TYR A 57 -18.70 13.58 5.17
CA TYR A 57 -20.12 13.53 4.83
C TYR A 57 -20.94 12.71 5.86
N LEU A 58 -20.48 11.52 6.23
CA LEU A 58 -21.13 10.69 7.25
C LEU A 58 -21.22 11.39 8.60
N ARG A 59 -20.20 12.18 8.95
CA ARG A 59 -20.21 12.91 10.21
C ARG A 59 -21.15 14.11 10.21
N TYR A 60 -21.09 14.94 9.17
CA TYR A 60 -21.82 16.21 9.14
C TYR A 60 -23.24 16.10 8.59
N THR A 61 -23.52 15.14 7.70
CA THR A 61 -24.86 14.94 7.12
C THR A 61 -25.63 13.83 7.82
N VAL A 62 -24.98 12.70 8.12
CA VAL A 62 -25.66 11.54 8.72
C VAL A 62 -25.61 11.56 10.25
N GLN A 63 -24.78 12.43 10.85
CA GLN A 63 -24.57 12.54 12.31
C GLN A 63 -24.36 11.18 12.97
N LEU A 64 -23.62 10.31 12.28
CA LEU A 64 -23.45 8.92 12.72
C LEU A 64 -22.74 8.90 14.10
N PHE A 65 -23.44 8.35 15.10
CA PHE A 65 -23.07 8.15 16.51
C PHE A 65 -23.33 9.30 17.50
N GLU A 66 -23.29 10.57 17.11
CA GLU A 66 -23.55 11.69 18.03
C GLU A 66 -23.99 12.93 17.25
N PRO A 67 -25.09 13.62 17.63
CA PRO A 67 -25.48 14.87 17.01
C PRO A 67 -24.37 15.89 17.21
N VAL A 68 -23.86 16.43 16.10
CA VAL A 68 -22.82 17.46 16.12
C VAL A 68 -23.53 18.79 16.37
N ASP A 69 -23.34 19.38 17.56
CA ASP A 69 -23.75 20.76 17.83
C ASP A 69 -23.19 21.70 16.76
N GLU A 70 -23.98 22.68 16.30
CA GLU A 70 -23.62 23.61 15.20
C GLU A 70 -22.26 24.30 15.39
N VAL A 71 -21.79 24.43 16.64
CA VAL A 71 -20.48 24.97 17.04
C VAL A 71 -19.29 24.12 16.53
N ASN A 72 -19.51 22.83 16.27
CA ASN A 72 -18.49 21.87 15.81
C ASN A 72 -18.49 21.65 14.29
N SER A 73 -19.30 22.42 13.54
CA SER A 73 -19.33 22.43 12.07
C SER A 73 -18.06 23.09 11.51
N ALA A 74 -16.98 22.31 11.44
CA ALA A 74 -15.73 22.76 10.86
C ALA A 74 -15.77 22.66 9.32
N PRO A 75 -15.23 23.65 8.59
CA PRO A 75 -15.01 23.53 7.15
C PRO A 75 -14.07 22.34 6.86
N PHE A 76 -14.15 21.77 5.65
CA PHE A 76 -13.24 20.66 5.26
C PHE A 76 -11.77 21.10 5.12
N GLY A 77 -11.50 22.40 4.98
CA GLY A 77 -10.16 22.96 4.74
C GLY A 77 -9.07 22.46 5.70
N PRO A 78 -9.26 22.54 7.03
CA PRO A 78 -8.27 22.06 8.01
C PRO A 78 -7.98 20.55 7.94
N TYR A 79 -8.84 19.74 7.32
CA TYR A 79 -8.66 18.30 7.19
C TYR A 79 -7.76 17.90 6.01
N VAL A 80 -7.60 18.79 5.03
CA VAL A 80 -6.84 18.51 3.80
C VAL A 80 -5.38 18.12 4.07
N PRO A 81 -4.60 18.83 4.92
CA PRO A 81 -3.22 18.45 5.19
C PRO A 81 -3.12 17.06 5.84
N TYR A 82 -4.04 16.74 6.76
CA TYR A 82 -4.08 15.44 7.42
C TYR A 82 -4.43 14.31 6.45
N ALA A 83 -5.40 14.55 5.55
CA ALA A 83 -5.76 13.60 4.50
C ALA A 83 -4.57 13.32 3.56
N LEU A 84 -3.82 14.36 3.18
CA LEU A 84 -2.64 14.23 2.33
C LEU A 84 -1.52 13.45 3.03
N ILE A 85 -1.20 13.79 4.29
CA ILE A 85 -0.19 13.08 5.08
C ILE A 85 -0.57 11.61 5.22
N PHE A 86 -1.83 11.33 5.54
CA PHE A 86 -2.32 9.96 5.65
C PHE A 86 -2.24 9.20 4.33
N MET A 87 -2.68 9.82 3.24
CA MET A 87 -2.62 9.25 1.91
C MET A 87 -1.19 8.87 1.56
N VAL A 88 -0.24 9.81 1.70
CA VAL A 88 1.17 9.56 1.43
C VAL A 88 1.70 8.42 2.31
N TRP A 89 1.38 8.44 3.61
CA TRP A 89 1.79 7.39 4.53
C TRP A 89 1.28 6.00 4.11
N VAL A 90 -0.02 5.89 3.84
CA VAL A 90 -0.65 4.63 3.42
C VAL A 90 -0.09 4.14 2.09
N LEU A 91 0.15 5.03 1.13
CA LEU A 91 0.74 4.67 -0.17
C LEU A 91 2.17 4.14 0.00
N ILE A 92 3.01 4.81 0.82
CA ILE A 92 4.39 4.37 1.09
C ILE A 92 4.39 3.03 1.82
N ALA A 93 3.57 2.89 2.87
CA ALA A 93 3.46 1.65 3.62
C ALA A 93 2.95 0.50 2.74
N ASN A 94 1.97 0.76 1.88
CA ASN A 94 1.46 -0.23 0.94
C ASN A 94 2.50 -0.59 -0.14
N GLN A 95 3.30 0.38 -0.59
CA GLN A 95 4.40 0.15 -1.51
C GLN A 95 5.47 -0.73 -0.87
N GLY A 96 5.88 -0.45 0.38
CA GLY A 96 6.80 -1.29 1.14
C GLY A 96 6.27 -2.70 1.40
N ALA A 97 4.95 -2.84 1.56
CA ALA A 97 4.28 -4.15 1.63
C ALA A 97 4.15 -4.86 0.27
N GLY A 98 4.65 -4.26 -0.83
CA GLY A 98 4.56 -4.82 -2.18
C GLY A 98 3.13 -4.95 -2.70
N LEU A 99 2.17 -4.14 -2.21
CA LEU A 99 0.77 -4.15 -2.68
C LEU A 99 0.62 -3.70 -4.13
N TYR A 100 1.61 -3.01 -4.67
CA TYR A 100 1.67 -2.60 -6.08
C TYR A 100 2.50 -3.56 -6.95
N GLU A 101 3.02 -4.64 -6.36
CA GLU A 101 3.77 -5.68 -7.06
C GLU A 101 2.88 -6.91 -7.27
N ASN A 102 2.92 -7.49 -8.46
CA ASN A 102 2.13 -8.67 -8.80
C ASN A 102 2.78 -9.95 -8.21
N ARG A 103 2.70 -10.11 -6.88
CA ARG A 103 3.26 -11.28 -6.19
C ARG A 103 2.29 -12.45 -6.28
N ARG A 104 2.65 -13.45 -7.10
CA ARG A 104 1.88 -14.70 -7.23
C ARG A 104 1.68 -15.35 -5.85
N GLY A 105 0.46 -15.77 -5.55
CA GLY A 105 0.12 -16.49 -4.32
C GLY A 105 -0.34 -15.63 -3.13
N ARG A 106 -0.46 -14.31 -3.26
CA ARG A 106 -0.99 -13.48 -2.17
C ARG A 106 -2.50 -13.69 -1.98
N THR A 107 -2.93 -13.91 -0.74
CA THR A 107 -4.33 -14.01 -0.35
C THR A 107 -4.93 -12.63 -0.11
N TRP A 108 -6.23 -12.49 -0.37
CA TRP A 108 -6.97 -11.24 -0.14
C TRP A 108 -6.92 -10.81 1.33
N THR A 109 -6.97 -11.77 2.26
CA THR A 109 -6.84 -11.49 3.70
C THR A 109 -5.48 -10.86 4.02
N ASN A 110 -4.39 -11.36 3.45
CA ASN A 110 -3.06 -10.78 3.68
C ASN A 110 -2.95 -9.35 3.13
N GLU A 111 -3.60 -9.06 2.01
CA GLU A 111 -3.69 -7.68 1.48
C GLU A 111 -4.47 -6.79 2.43
N LEU A 112 -5.62 -7.25 2.91
CA LEU A 112 -6.45 -6.51 3.84
C LEU A 112 -5.73 -6.24 5.17
N PHE A 113 -4.99 -7.22 5.70
CA PHE A 113 -4.13 -7.03 6.87
C PHE A 113 -3.02 -6.01 6.62
N SER A 114 -2.38 -6.05 5.44
CA SER A 114 -1.33 -5.07 5.09
C SER A 114 -1.90 -3.66 5.01
N ILE A 115 -3.07 -3.49 4.37
CA ILE A 115 -3.80 -2.22 4.29
C ILE A 115 -4.21 -1.74 5.68
N GLY A 116 -4.75 -2.65 6.50
CA GLY A 116 -5.16 -2.36 7.88
C GLY A 116 -3.99 -1.90 8.76
N ASN A 117 -2.83 -2.53 8.64
CA ASN A 117 -1.61 -2.12 9.34
C ASN A 117 -1.12 -0.76 8.86
N ALA A 118 -1.09 -0.52 7.54
CA ALA A 118 -0.72 0.77 6.97
C ALA A 118 -1.65 1.90 7.44
N ALA A 119 -2.97 1.66 7.41
CA ALA A 119 -3.99 2.60 7.82
C ALA A 119 -3.95 2.86 9.34
N THR A 120 -3.80 1.84 10.17
CA THR A 120 -3.68 2.00 11.63
C THR A 120 -2.42 2.80 12.00
N ASN A 121 -1.27 2.46 11.43
CA ASN A 121 -0.03 3.20 11.67
C ASN A 121 -0.14 4.65 11.19
N GLY A 122 -0.75 4.88 10.03
CA GLY A 122 -1.03 6.23 9.54
C GLY A 122 -1.96 6.99 10.48
N ALA A 123 -3.01 6.35 10.98
CA ALA A 123 -3.95 6.95 11.93
C ALA A 123 -3.25 7.43 13.20
N ILE A 124 -2.34 6.61 13.75
CA ILE A 124 -1.56 6.97 14.94
C ILE A 124 -0.72 8.23 14.67
N VAL A 125 -0.07 8.31 13.51
CA VAL A 125 0.72 9.49 13.11
C VAL A 125 -0.16 10.74 13.02
N ILE A 126 -1.31 10.68 12.32
CA ILE A 126 -2.23 11.82 12.24
C ILE A 126 -2.76 12.19 13.62
N MET A 127 -3.14 11.20 14.44
CA MET A 127 -3.66 11.47 15.78
C MET A 127 -2.63 12.19 16.63
N ALA A 128 -1.38 11.73 16.63
CA ALA A 128 -0.28 12.40 17.32
C ALA A 128 -0.10 13.85 16.82
N LEU A 129 -0.12 14.06 15.49
CA LEU A 129 -0.04 15.41 14.90
C LEU A 129 -1.25 16.28 15.29
N SER A 130 -2.45 15.72 15.37
CA SER A 130 -3.66 16.45 15.79
C SER A 130 -3.58 16.92 17.24
N PHE A 131 -2.93 16.15 18.13
CA PHE A 131 -2.69 16.56 19.51
C PHE A 131 -1.64 17.67 19.62
N LEU A 132 -0.62 17.64 18.77
CA LEU A 132 0.45 18.63 18.78
C LEU A 132 -0.02 19.98 18.23
N LEU A 133 -0.78 19.96 17.14
CA LEU A 133 -1.26 21.16 16.45
C LEU A 133 -2.52 21.78 17.10
N ARG A 134 -3.17 21.06 18.02
CA ARG A 134 -4.39 21.48 18.76
C ARG A 134 -5.35 22.34 17.92
N PRO A 135 -5.91 21.83 16.82
CA PRO A 135 -6.86 22.61 16.04
C PRO A 135 -8.12 22.86 16.87
N LEU A 136 -8.60 24.10 16.87
CA LEU A 136 -9.71 24.57 17.70
C LEU A 136 -11.04 23.86 17.40
N VAL A 137 -11.18 23.30 16.19
CA VAL A 137 -12.38 22.56 15.74
C VAL A 137 -11.96 21.31 14.96
N PHE A 138 -11.64 20.24 15.67
CA PHE A 138 -11.20 18.98 15.05
C PHE A 138 -11.87 17.76 15.68
N SER A 139 -12.77 17.12 14.94
CA SER A 139 -13.31 15.85 15.38
C SER A 139 -12.33 14.69 15.17
N ARG A 140 -11.87 14.11 16.28
CA ARG A 140 -11.04 12.90 16.30
C ARG A 140 -11.77 11.68 15.77
N LEU A 141 -13.08 11.62 16.01
CA LEU A 141 -13.92 10.51 15.57
C LEU A 141 -14.06 10.48 14.03
N MET A 142 -13.90 11.62 13.35
CA MET A 142 -13.80 11.69 11.88
C MET A 142 -12.54 10.98 11.33
N ILE A 143 -11.40 11.04 12.05
CA ILE A 143 -10.20 10.27 11.66
C ILE A 143 -10.49 8.78 11.73
N VAL A 144 -11.09 8.32 12.82
CA VAL A 144 -11.42 6.90 13.00
C VAL A 144 -12.35 6.40 11.90
N GLN A 145 -13.38 7.17 11.57
CA GLN A 145 -14.30 6.87 10.47
C GLN A 145 -13.56 6.83 9.11
N ALA A 146 -12.63 7.77 8.86
CA ALA A 146 -11.85 7.78 7.63
C ALA A 146 -10.93 6.56 7.50
N VAL A 147 -10.34 6.10 8.60
CA VAL A 147 -9.51 4.88 8.63
C VAL A 147 -10.33 3.64 8.30
N ILE A 148 -11.48 3.47 8.95
CA ILE A 148 -12.38 2.34 8.69
C ILE A 148 -12.84 2.34 7.22
N LEU A 149 -13.27 3.50 6.72
CA LEU A 149 -13.69 3.64 5.32
C LEU A 149 -12.54 3.37 4.34
N THR A 150 -11.32 3.79 4.67
CA THR A 150 -10.14 3.52 3.84
C THR A 150 -9.89 2.02 3.73
N ILE A 151 -9.88 1.30 4.85
CA ILE A 151 -9.69 -0.16 4.87
C ILE A 151 -10.80 -0.85 4.06
N ALA A 152 -12.05 -0.43 4.26
CA ALA A 152 -13.20 -0.98 3.55
C ALA A 152 -13.14 -0.73 2.03
N LEU A 153 -12.92 0.52 1.60
CA LEU A 153 -12.87 0.91 0.19
C LEU A 153 -11.69 0.26 -0.55
N LEU A 154 -10.50 0.31 0.04
CA LEU A 154 -9.32 -0.33 -0.55
C LEU A 154 -9.51 -1.85 -0.58
N GLY A 155 -9.94 -2.48 0.50
CA GLY A 155 -10.21 -3.92 0.55
C GLY A 155 -11.26 -4.37 -0.48
N PHE A 156 -12.32 -3.58 -0.65
CA PHE A 156 -13.36 -3.81 -1.65
C PHE A 156 -12.85 -3.64 -3.08
N SER A 157 -12.03 -2.61 -3.34
CA SER A 157 -11.41 -2.39 -4.65
C SER A 157 -10.57 -3.61 -5.09
N ARG A 158 -9.82 -4.22 -4.16
CA ARG A 158 -9.01 -5.42 -4.42
C ARG A 158 -9.88 -6.64 -4.69
N LEU A 159 -10.95 -6.80 -3.93
CA LEU A 159 -11.92 -7.88 -4.11
C LEU A 159 -12.60 -7.78 -5.48
N LEU A 160 -13.03 -6.57 -5.88
CA LEU A 160 -13.61 -6.30 -7.19
C LEU A 160 -12.63 -6.62 -8.31
N LEU A 161 -11.41 -6.09 -8.25
CA LEU A 161 -10.39 -6.32 -9.27
C LEU A 161 -10.12 -7.82 -9.45
N ARG A 162 -10.00 -8.57 -8.34
CA ARG A 162 -9.78 -10.01 -8.36
C ARG A 162 -10.97 -10.77 -8.97
N ASN A 163 -12.20 -10.35 -8.66
CA ASN A 163 -13.40 -10.96 -9.23
C ASN A 163 -13.57 -10.65 -10.72
N VAL A 164 -13.26 -9.44 -11.17
CA VAL A 164 -13.27 -9.05 -12.59
C VAL A 164 -12.26 -9.90 -13.34
N ILE A 165 -11.01 -9.99 -12.88
CA ILE A 165 -9.97 -10.81 -13.51
C ILE A 165 -10.40 -12.29 -13.58
N ARG A 166 -10.93 -12.85 -12.48
CA ARG A 166 -11.44 -14.24 -12.46
C ARG A 166 -12.58 -14.45 -13.45
N ARG A 167 -13.49 -13.49 -13.60
CA ARG A 167 -14.61 -13.58 -14.57
C ARG A 167 -14.12 -13.49 -16.01
N LEU A 168 -13.14 -12.64 -16.29
CA LEU A 168 -12.53 -12.53 -17.63
C LEU A 168 -11.79 -13.83 -18.00
N GLN A 169 -11.00 -14.38 -17.07
CA GLN A 169 -10.31 -15.67 -17.26
C GLN A 169 -11.29 -16.82 -17.55
N ARG A 170 -12.45 -16.86 -16.89
CA ARG A 170 -13.51 -17.85 -17.17
C ARG A 170 -14.15 -17.70 -18.56
N ARG A 171 -14.07 -16.50 -19.15
CA ARG A 171 -14.58 -16.22 -20.51
C ARG A 171 -13.51 -16.41 -21.60
N GLY A 172 -12.33 -16.95 -21.25
CA GLY A 172 -11.23 -17.19 -22.19
C GLY A 172 -10.49 -15.93 -22.65
N ILE A 173 -10.88 -14.75 -22.17
CA ILE A 173 -10.25 -13.47 -22.50
C ILE A 173 -9.27 -13.14 -21.37
N GLY A 174 -7.97 -13.20 -21.65
CA GLY A 174 -6.92 -12.98 -20.65
C GLY A 174 -6.17 -14.23 -20.20
N VAL A 175 -6.16 -15.30 -21.01
CA VAL A 175 -5.06 -16.29 -21.01
C VAL A 175 -3.85 -15.63 -21.67
N GLU A 176 -3.34 -14.56 -21.07
CA GLU A 176 -2.00 -14.10 -21.43
C GLU A 176 -1.04 -15.09 -20.77
N ARG A 177 -0.56 -15.99 -21.63
CA ARG A 177 0.62 -16.83 -21.47
C ARG A 177 1.52 -16.37 -20.33
N VAL A 178 1.51 -17.12 -19.23
CA VAL A 178 2.77 -17.39 -18.53
C VAL A 178 2.87 -18.89 -18.28
N LEU A 179 2.82 -19.62 -19.41
CA LEU A 179 3.82 -20.64 -19.67
C LEU A 179 5.13 -19.87 -19.89
N ILE A 180 6.02 -19.96 -18.91
CA ILE A 180 7.47 -20.23 -18.97
C ILE A 180 7.93 -20.22 -17.50
#